data_AF-A0A3D2XY46-F1
#
_entry.id   AF-A0A3D2XY46-F1
#
_cell.length_a   1.000
_cell.length_b   1.000
_cell.length_c   1.000
_cell.angle_alpha   90.00
_cell.angle_beta   90.00
_cell.angle_gamma   90.00
#
_symmetry.space_group_name_H-M   'P 1'
#
loop_
_entity.id
_entity.type
_entity.pdbx_description
1 polymer ?
#
loop_
_entity_poly.entity_id
_entity_poly.type
_entity_poly.pdbx_seq_one_letter_code
_entity_poly.pdbx_strand_id
1 'polypeptide(L)'
;MAFYSINKRLRGERTVYSTSVKQKNKGKIVFSKSKTFTSRSSALKWARGLISQLEADETNLTAGYREVTFGDLIVEYEKYKAKSNRPLGRTASFTYRIIRNYPISQLIASKIKSHDIVHYCTARKESDSQPGPATIAIDVSVIRKVLRIGKSLLGVNCTQQPVVEAYQALYDLKLIARSTTRKRRLEGNEYDRLLAFFEQKEKHRSTVIPYRAIFKTSLATCLRISEVTSAYFGESD
;
A
#
# COMPACT_ATOMS: atom_id res chain seq x y z
N MET A 1 27.62 16.16 -7.13
CA MET A 1 28.81 15.46 -6.55
C MET A 1 28.94 15.77 -5.06
N ALA A 2 28.90 14.73 -4.22
CA ALA A 2 28.96 14.84 -2.77
C ALA A 2 30.40 14.64 -2.25
N PHE A 3 30.76 15.36 -1.19
CA PHE A 3 32.08 15.27 -0.56
C PHE A 3 31.94 15.27 0.96
N TYR A 4 32.89 14.61 1.63
CA TYR A 4 32.96 14.55 3.08
C TYR A 4 34.25 15.18 3.59
N SER A 5 34.19 15.77 4.78
CA SER A 5 35.35 16.20 5.54
C SER A 5 35.27 15.65 6.97
N ILE A 6 36.41 15.20 7.51
CA ILE A 6 36.52 14.69 8.88
C ILE A 6 37.56 15.52 9.60
N ASN A 7 37.13 16.26 10.62
CA ASN A 7 38.02 17.04 11.47
C ASN A 7 38.17 16.38 12.84
N LYS A 8 39.41 16.17 13.29
CA LYS A 8 39.72 15.73 14.65
C LYS A 8 39.62 16.93 15.58
N ARG A 9 38.89 16.80 16.68
CA ARG A 9 38.77 17.81 17.74
C ARG A 9 38.90 17.14 19.11
N LEU A 10 39.36 17.89 20.10
CA LEU A 10 39.33 17.48 21.50
C LEU A 10 38.08 18.07 22.15
N ARG A 11 37.35 17.26 22.92
CA ARG A 11 36.25 17.72 23.77
C ARG A 11 36.58 17.29 25.20
N GLY A 12 37.20 18.20 25.94
CA GLY A 12 37.95 17.84 27.15
C GLY A 12 39.16 16.98 26.78
N GLU A 13 39.41 15.91 27.53
CA GLU A 13 40.50 14.94 27.26
C GLU A 13 40.16 13.92 26.15
N ARG A 14 38.92 13.86 25.67
CA ARG A 14 38.48 12.85 24.69
C ARG A 14 38.62 13.37 23.27
N THR A 15 39.22 12.56 22.40
CA THR A 15 39.26 12.80 20.95
C THR A 15 37.88 12.54 20.34
N VAL A 16 37.37 13.50 19.57
CA VAL A 16 36.11 13.41 18.84
C VAL A 16 36.35 13.75 17.36
N TYR A 17 35.66 13.06 16.47
CA TYR A 17 35.73 13.26 15.02
C TYR A 17 34.45 13.94 14.55
N SER A 18 34.56 15.20 14.10
CA SER A 18 33.46 15.93 13.49
C SER A 18 33.46 15.69 11.98
N THR A 19 32.43 15.01 11.49
CA THR A 19 32.28 14.68 10.07
C THR A 19 31.21 15.56 9.45
N SER A 20 31.49 16.16 8.30
CA SER A 20 30.48 16.89 7.51
C SER A 20 30.42 16.32 6.11
N VAL A 21 29.20 16.14 5.59
CA VAL A 21 28.92 15.73 4.22
C VAL A 21 28.16 16.86 3.54
N LYS A 22 28.66 17.30 2.39
CA LYS A 22 28.08 18.39 1.60
C LYS A 22 27.88 17.93 0.16
N GLN A 23 26.78 18.31 -0.46
CA GLN A 23 26.51 18.07 -1.87
C GLN A 23 26.40 19.40 -2.60
N LYS A 24 27.15 19.53 -3.69
CA LYS A 24 27.07 20.68 -4.60
C LYS A 24 26.40 20.24 -5.90
N ASN A 25 25.47 21.06 -6.38
CA ASN A 25 24.87 20.95 -7.71
C ASN A 25 25.01 22.32 -8.40
N LYS A 26 25.60 22.34 -9.62
CA LYS A 26 25.89 23.57 -10.39
C LYS A 26 26.49 24.71 -9.55
N GLY A 27 27.48 24.40 -8.71
CA GLY A 27 28.19 25.38 -7.88
C GLY A 27 27.51 25.80 -6.57
N LYS A 28 26.22 25.50 -6.37
CA LYS A 28 25.48 25.81 -5.13
C LYS A 28 25.43 24.60 -4.19
N ILE A 29 25.55 24.82 -2.89
CA ILE A 29 25.43 23.76 -1.87
C ILE A 29 23.94 23.47 -1.69
N VAL A 30 23.50 22.27 -2.08
CA VAL A 30 22.09 21.85 -2.02
C VAL A 30 21.80 21.05 -0.75
N PHE A 31 22.81 20.38 -0.20
CA PHE A 31 22.68 19.57 1.00
C PHE A 31 23.93 19.69 1.88
N SER A 32 23.75 19.82 3.19
CA SER A 32 24.84 19.84 4.16
C SER A 32 24.35 19.22 5.48
N LYS A 33 25.01 18.15 5.92
CA LYS A 33 24.82 17.57 7.26
C LYS A 33 26.16 17.36 7.96
N SER A 34 26.19 17.63 9.25
CA SER A 34 27.34 17.34 10.12
C SER A 34 26.93 16.45 11.30
N LYS A 35 27.84 15.58 11.72
CA LYS A 35 27.67 14.72 12.89
C LYS A 35 29.04 14.41 13.51
N THR A 36 29.09 14.35 14.83
CA THR A 36 30.29 14.03 15.61
C THR A 36 30.28 12.57 16.10
N PHE A 37 31.45 11.95 16.13
CA PHE A 37 31.66 10.55 16.52
C PHE A 37 32.88 10.41 17.43
N THR A 38 32.89 9.41 18.29
CA THR A 38 34.03 9.08 19.17
C THR A 38 35.13 8.31 18.45
N SER A 39 34.82 7.66 17.32
CA SER A 39 35.77 6.87 16.52
C SER A 39 35.80 7.31 15.06
N ARG A 40 37.02 7.34 14.48
CA ARG A 40 37.25 7.68 13.06
C ARG A 40 36.56 6.69 12.12
N SER A 41 36.52 5.40 12.46
CA SER A 41 35.91 4.37 11.61
C SER A 41 34.39 4.56 11.52
N SER A 42 33.74 4.91 12.62
CA SER A 42 32.30 5.21 12.67
C SER A 42 31.95 6.47 11.86
N ALA A 43 32.77 7.52 11.99
CA ALA A 43 32.69 8.74 11.20
C ALA A 43 32.78 8.45 9.68
N LEU A 44 33.75 7.62 9.27
CA LEU A 44 33.96 7.26 7.87
C LEU A 44 32.81 6.41 7.32
N LYS A 45 32.33 5.42 8.08
CA LYS A 45 31.21 4.56 7.68
C LYS A 45 29.93 5.38 7.50
N TRP A 46 29.65 6.32 8.41
CA TRP A 46 28.52 7.23 8.29
C TRP A 46 28.65 8.15 7.07
N ALA A 47 29.81 8.76 6.84
CA ALA A 47 30.04 9.62 5.67
C ALA A 47 29.85 8.87 4.35
N ARG A 48 30.44 7.68 4.22
CA ARG A 48 30.31 6.85 3.02
C ARG A 48 28.88 6.38 2.80
N GLY A 49 28.19 5.96 3.85
CA GLY A 49 26.77 5.59 3.77
C GLY A 49 25.91 6.76 3.30
N LEU A 50 26.14 7.96 3.84
CA LEU A 50 25.39 9.15 3.46
C LEU A 50 25.72 9.62 2.03
N ILE A 51 26.99 9.51 1.60
CA ILE A 51 27.37 9.80 0.21
C ILE A 51 26.72 8.82 -0.75
N SER A 52 26.78 7.51 -0.46
CA SER A 52 26.17 6.49 -1.31
C SER A 52 24.64 6.67 -1.42
N GLN A 53 23.98 7.10 -0.33
CA GLN A 53 22.57 7.49 -0.37
C GLN A 53 22.34 8.71 -1.26
N LEU A 54 23.13 9.77 -1.08
CA LEU A 54 23.03 10.98 -1.91
C LEU A 54 23.32 10.71 -3.39
N GLU A 55 24.27 9.83 -3.70
CA GLU A 55 24.59 9.41 -5.07
C GLU A 55 23.50 8.54 -5.67
N ALA A 56 22.88 7.64 -4.89
CA ALA A 56 21.72 6.88 -5.35
C ALA A 56 20.52 7.80 -5.63
N ASP A 57 20.29 8.81 -4.79
CA ASP A 57 19.26 9.84 -4.99
C ASP A 57 19.60 10.72 -6.19
N GLU A 58 20.86 11.14 -6.35
CA GLU A 58 21.34 11.93 -7.48
C GLU A 58 21.23 11.11 -8.77
N THR A 59 21.48 9.79 -8.77
CA THR A 59 21.31 8.91 -9.93
C THR A 59 19.83 8.79 -10.33
N ASN A 60 18.91 8.69 -9.37
CA ASN A 60 17.47 8.73 -9.65
C ASN A 60 17.01 10.08 -10.22
N LEU A 61 17.63 11.19 -9.78
CA LEU A 61 17.37 12.53 -10.31
C LEU A 61 18.03 12.75 -11.69
N THR A 62 19.19 12.14 -11.94
CA THR A 62 19.97 12.27 -13.17
C THR A 62 19.44 11.38 -14.30
N ALA A 63 18.73 10.30 -13.96
CA ALA A 63 18.09 9.39 -14.92
C ALA A 63 16.86 9.99 -15.65
N GLY A 64 16.53 11.27 -15.43
CA GLY A 64 15.44 11.95 -16.14
C GLY A 64 14.04 11.48 -15.75
N TYR A 65 13.88 10.82 -14.60
CA TYR A 65 12.57 10.42 -14.11
C TYR A 65 11.73 11.63 -13.71
N ARG A 66 10.44 11.60 -14.07
CA ARG A 66 9.49 12.66 -13.75
C ARG A 66 9.14 12.63 -12.25
N GLU A 67 8.95 13.79 -11.65
CA GLU A 67 8.31 13.91 -10.35
C GLU A 67 6.83 14.28 -10.54
N VAL A 68 5.95 13.53 -9.89
CA VAL A 68 4.50 13.78 -9.89
C VAL A 68 3.94 13.55 -8.48
N THR A 69 2.75 14.08 -8.22
CA THR A 69 2.02 13.74 -6.99
C THR A 69 1.61 12.28 -7.01
N PHE A 70 1.36 11.71 -5.84
CA PHE A 70 0.92 10.33 -5.74
C PHE A 70 -0.48 10.12 -6.32
N GLY A 71 -1.35 11.11 -6.20
CA GLY A 71 -2.68 11.13 -6.82
C GLY A 71 -2.60 11.07 -8.34
N ASP A 72 -1.72 11.88 -8.94
CA ASP A 72 -1.50 11.88 -10.40
C ASP A 72 -0.87 10.55 -10.85
N LEU A 73 0.08 10.02 -10.09
CA LEU A 73 0.67 8.71 -10.36
C LEU A 73 -0.38 7.60 -10.39
N ILE A 74 -1.34 7.63 -9.46
CA ILE A 74 -2.48 6.70 -9.46
C ILE A 74 -3.33 6.88 -10.73
N VAL A 75 -3.66 8.11 -11.13
CA VAL A 75 -4.46 8.39 -12.32
C VAL A 75 -3.77 7.91 -13.60
N GLU A 76 -2.48 8.22 -13.76
CA GLU A 76 -1.67 7.73 -14.89
C GLU A 76 -1.63 6.20 -14.91
N TYR A 77 -1.45 5.58 -13.74
CA TYR A 77 -1.46 4.12 -13.61
C TYR A 77 -2.79 3.49 -14.01
N GLU A 78 -3.92 4.05 -13.55
CA GLU A 78 -5.25 3.58 -13.93
C GLU A 78 -5.50 3.68 -15.44
N LYS A 79 -5.13 4.82 -16.06
CA LYS A 79 -5.25 5.04 -17.51
C LYS A 79 -4.41 4.04 -18.30
N TYR A 80 -3.18 3.80 -17.88
CA TYR A 80 -2.31 2.82 -18.53
C TYR A 80 -2.91 1.41 -18.44
N LYS A 81 -3.36 1.01 -17.23
CA LYS A 81 -3.92 -0.32 -17.01
C LYS A 81 -5.22 -0.57 -17.77
N ALA A 82 -6.06 0.46 -17.95
CA ALA A 82 -7.29 0.36 -18.74
C ALA A 82 -7.03 -0.03 -20.21
N LYS A 83 -5.90 0.37 -20.78
CA LYS A 83 -5.49 0.01 -22.15
C LYS A 83 -4.70 -1.31 -22.24
N SER A 84 -4.44 -1.96 -21.11
CA SER A 84 -3.63 -3.19 -21.06
C SER A 84 -4.48 -4.44 -21.12
N ASN A 85 -3.91 -5.55 -21.57
CA ASN A 85 -4.55 -6.89 -21.59
C ASN A 85 -4.92 -7.44 -20.19
N ARG A 86 -4.64 -6.69 -19.12
CA ARG A 86 -4.97 -7.05 -17.74
C ARG A 86 -5.51 -5.82 -17.00
N PRO A 87 -6.76 -5.39 -17.23
CA PRO A 87 -7.33 -4.22 -16.57
C PRO A 87 -7.38 -4.37 -15.04
N LEU A 88 -7.54 -3.25 -14.34
CA LEU A 88 -7.70 -3.27 -12.89
C LEU A 88 -9.06 -3.88 -12.51
N GLY A 89 -9.05 -4.77 -11.52
CA GLY A 89 -10.28 -5.27 -10.92
C GLY A 89 -11.00 -4.20 -10.10
N ARG A 90 -12.31 -4.39 -9.90
CA ARG A 90 -13.20 -3.45 -9.20
C ARG A 90 -12.66 -2.98 -7.85
N THR A 91 -12.14 -3.89 -7.03
CA THR A 91 -11.61 -3.57 -5.70
C THR A 91 -10.46 -2.59 -5.77
N ALA A 92 -9.46 -2.84 -6.63
CA ALA A 92 -8.30 -1.96 -6.76
C ALA A 92 -8.70 -0.56 -7.22
N SER A 93 -9.56 -0.45 -8.24
CA SER A 93 -10.04 0.85 -8.75
C SER A 93 -10.84 1.62 -7.71
N PHE A 94 -11.68 0.95 -6.92
CA PHE A 94 -12.41 1.60 -5.83
C PHE A 94 -11.47 2.09 -4.72
N THR A 95 -10.51 1.26 -4.32
CA THR A 95 -9.52 1.65 -3.32
C THR A 95 -8.66 2.83 -3.78
N TYR A 96 -8.23 2.88 -5.04
CA TYR A 96 -7.50 4.03 -5.58
C TYR A 96 -8.31 5.32 -5.52
N ARG A 97 -9.62 5.28 -5.84
CA ARG A 97 -10.51 6.44 -5.70
C ARG A 97 -10.54 6.94 -4.26
N ILE A 98 -10.65 6.02 -3.29
CA ILE A 98 -10.61 6.37 -1.86
C ILE A 98 -9.27 7.03 -1.52
N ILE A 99 -8.14 6.39 -1.83
CA ILE A 99 -6.80 6.91 -1.50
C ILE A 99 -6.60 8.33 -2.05
N ARG A 100 -7.07 8.61 -3.27
CA ARG A 100 -6.96 9.95 -3.87
C ARG A 100 -7.64 11.06 -3.06
N ASN A 101 -8.64 10.73 -2.26
CA ASN A 101 -9.35 11.69 -1.42
C ASN A 101 -8.62 12.03 -0.11
N TYR A 102 -7.50 11.37 0.19
CA TYR A 102 -6.72 11.61 1.40
C TYR A 102 -5.50 12.50 1.12
N PRO A 103 -4.96 13.22 2.12
CA PRO A 103 -3.80 14.10 1.96
C PRO A 103 -2.56 13.44 1.35
N ILE A 104 -2.39 12.12 1.54
CA ILE A 104 -1.29 11.34 0.94
C ILE A 104 -1.25 11.47 -0.59
N SER A 105 -2.39 11.72 -1.25
CA SER A 105 -2.45 11.88 -2.70
C SER A 105 -1.76 13.15 -3.20
N GLN A 106 -1.69 14.19 -2.36
CA GLN A 106 -1.07 15.47 -2.70
C GLN A 106 0.45 15.46 -2.52
N LEU A 107 0.99 14.44 -1.85
CA LEU A 107 2.43 14.30 -1.64
C LEU A 107 3.12 13.90 -2.95
N ILE A 108 4.33 14.43 -3.17
CA ILE A 108 5.19 14.01 -4.28
C ILE A 108 5.59 12.55 -4.05
N ALA A 109 5.43 11.69 -5.07
CA ALA A 109 5.63 10.25 -4.95
C ALA A 109 7.05 9.85 -4.48
N SER A 110 8.07 10.65 -4.82
CA SER A 110 9.47 10.48 -4.38
C SER A 110 9.68 10.84 -2.91
N LYS A 111 8.81 11.67 -2.32
CA LYS A 111 8.97 12.24 -0.98
C LYS A 111 8.11 11.56 0.09
N ILE A 112 7.27 10.60 -0.29
CA ILE A 112 6.48 9.80 0.65
C ILE A 112 7.43 9.08 1.62
N LYS A 113 7.12 9.16 2.91
CA LYS A 113 7.84 8.50 4.01
C LYS A 113 6.94 7.51 4.73
N SER A 114 7.54 6.68 5.57
CA SER A 114 6.83 5.64 6.33
C SER A 114 5.74 6.21 7.25
N HIS A 115 5.98 7.36 7.87
CA HIS A 115 4.96 7.99 8.72
C HIS A 115 3.74 8.48 7.93
N ASP A 116 3.89 8.91 6.68
CA ASP A 116 2.75 9.32 5.83
C ASP A 116 1.80 8.13 5.59
N ILE A 117 2.35 6.92 5.43
CA ILE A 117 1.58 5.68 5.29
C ILE A 117 0.80 5.38 6.58
N VAL A 118 1.46 5.53 7.73
CA VAL A 118 0.83 5.31 9.04
C VAL A 118 -0.29 6.33 9.26
N HIS A 119 -0.05 7.62 9.00
CA HIS A 119 -1.06 8.67 9.11
C HIS A 119 -2.26 8.41 8.21
N TYR A 120 -2.03 7.99 6.96
CA TYR A 120 -3.10 7.58 6.06
C TYR A 120 -3.94 6.44 6.68
N CYS A 121 -3.29 5.39 7.20
CA CYS A 121 -3.99 4.24 7.77
C CYS A 121 -4.80 4.61 9.03
N THR A 122 -4.26 5.48 9.88
CA THR A 122 -4.97 5.99 11.07
C THR A 122 -6.20 6.81 10.66
N ALA A 123 -6.02 7.80 9.78
CA ALA A 123 -7.14 8.60 9.28
C ALA A 123 -8.20 7.73 8.56
N ARG A 124 -7.75 6.70 7.84
CA ARG A 124 -8.63 5.76 7.15
C ARG A 124 -9.47 4.95 8.13
N LYS A 125 -8.90 4.53 9.26
CA LYS A 125 -9.62 3.83 10.34
C LYS A 125 -10.66 4.73 11.03
N GLU A 126 -10.35 6.00 11.18
CA GLU A 126 -11.21 7.01 11.84
C GLU A 126 -12.29 7.59 10.93
N SER A 127 -12.25 7.32 9.62
CA SER A 127 -13.30 7.74 8.68
C SER A 127 -14.67 7.15 9.01
N ASP A 128 -15.74 7.79 8.51
CA ASP A 128 -17.14 7.38 8.74
C ASP A 128 -17.43 5.90 8.39
N SER A 129 -16.72 5.34 7.41
CA SER A 129 -16.89 3.93 7.02
C SER A 129 -16.24 2.93 7.99
N GLN A 130 -15.39 3.40 8.91
CA GLN A 130 -14.67 2.62 9.92
C GLN A 130 -14.18 1.25 9.42
N PRO A 131 -13.34 1.23 8.35
CA PRO A 131 -12.92 0.00 7.72
C PRO A 131 -12.14 -0.88 8.68
N GLY A 132 -12.44 -2.17 8.68
CA GLY A 132 -11.69 -3.15 9.45
C GLY A 132 -10.23 -3.29 8.99
N PRO A 133 -9.33 -3.85 9.83
CA PRO A 133 -7.90 -3.95 9.53
C PRO A 133 -7.55 -4.70 8.23
N ALA A 134 -8.38 -5.66 7.83
CA ALA A 134 -8.21 -6.39 6.57
C ALA A 134 -8.43 -5.50 5.34
N THR A 135 -9.35 -4.53 5.44
CA THR A 135 -9.61 -3.56 4.37
C THR A 135 -8.46 -2.57 4.27
N ILE A 136 -7.97 -2.04 5.40
CA ILE A 136 -6.81 -1.14 5.41
C ILE A 136 -5.56 -1.84 4.86
N ALA A 137 -5.41 -3.15 5.11
CA ALA A 137 -4.32 -3.93 4.51
C ALA A 137 -4.38 -3.97 2.97
N ILE A 138 -5.58 -3.96 2.38
CA ILE A 138 -5.77 -3.85 0.92
C ILE A 138 -5.30 -2.47 0.44
N ASP A 139 -5.69 -1.41 1.15
CA ASP A 139 -5.29 -0.03 0.85
C ASP A 139 -3.75 0.09 0.79
N VAL A 140 -3.07 -0.40 1.82
CA VAL A 140 -1.59 -0.45 1.88
C VAL A 140 -1.00 -1.27 0.72
N SER A 141 -1.62 -2.41 0.38
CA SER A 141 -1.15 -3.27 -0.71
C SER A 141 -1.23 -2.59 -2.07
N VAL A 142 -2.28 -1.82 -2.35
CA VAL A 142 -2.41 -1.14 -3.64
C VAL A 142 -1.50 0.09 -3.72
N ILE A 143 -1.31 0.82 -2.60
CA ILE A 143 -0.32 1.91 -2.51
C ILE A 143 1.07 1.38 -2.87
N ARG A 144 1.48 0.29 -2.21
CA ARG A 144 2.76 -0.37 -2.48
C ARG A 144 2.91 -0.77 -3.94
N LYS A 145 1.85 -1.31 -4.54
CA LYS A 145 1.86 -1.78 -5.93
C LYS A 145 2.18 -0.65 -6.89
N VAL A 146 1.53 0.51 -6.76
CA VAL A 146 1.77 1.69 -7.62
C VAL A 146 3.19 2.20 -7.44
N LEU A 147 3.64 2.40 -6.21
CA LEU A 147 5.00 2.88 -5.91
C LEU A 147 6.11 1.93 -6.38
N ARG A 148 5.83 0.63 -6.43
CA ARG A 148 6.79 -0.38 -6.90
C ARG A 148 7.00 -0.34 -8.42
N ILE A 149 5.94 -0.06 -9.18
CA ILE A 149 5.97 -0.16 -10.65
C ILE A 149 6.03 1.20 -11.35
N GLY A 150 5.78 2.30 -10.65
CA GLY A 150 5.75 3.64 -11.24
C GLY A 150 7.06 4.04 -11.93
N LYS A 151 8.21 3.63 -11.39
CA LYS A 151 9.52 3.83 -12.01
C LYS A 151 9.61 3.15 -13.38
N SER A 152 9.40 1.84 -13.44
CA SER A 152 9.58 1.05 -14.66
C SER A 152 8.48 1.28 -15.69
N LEU A 153 7.25 1.55 -15.24
CA LEU A 153 6.08 1.63 -16.11
C LEU A 153 5.80 3.04 -16.63
N LEU A 154 6.03 4.06 -15.79
CA LEU A 154 5.61 5.44 -16.06
C LEU A 154 6.78 6.42 -16.06
N GLY A 155 8.00 5.95 -15.78
CA GLY A 155 9.19 6.80 -15.69
C GLY A 155 9.10 7.81 -14.55
N VAL A 156 8.37 7.49 -13.49
CA VAL A 156 8.17 8.38 -12.33
C VAL A 156 9.10 7.98 -11.20
N ASN A 157 9.79 8.95 -10.60
CA ASN A 157 10.65 8.69 -9.45
C ASN A 157 9.81 8.35 -8.21
N CYS A 158 9.71 7.06 -7.88
CA CYS A 158 8.98 6.57 -6.71
C CYS A 158 9.61 5.28 -6.17
N THR A 159 9.35 4.97 -4.90
CA THR A 159 9.87 3.75 -4.26
C THR A 159 8.83 3.14 -3.33
N GLN A 160 8.78 1.81 -3.29
CA GLN A 160 7.92 1.08 -2.34
C GLN A 160 8.47 1.05 -0.91
N GLN A 161 9.73 1.46 -0.71
CA GLN A 161 10.46 1.37 0.55
C GLN A 161 9.73 1.99 1.75
N PRO A 162 9.10 3.18 1.65
CA PRO A 162 8.32 3.77 2.73
C PRO A 162 7.20 2.87 3.25
N VAL A 163 6.55 2.11 2.36
CA VAL A 163 5.49 1.17 2.74
C VAL A 163 6.07 -0.05 3.47
N VAL A 164 7.24 -0.52 3.03
CA VAL A 164 7.92 -1.64 3.68
C VAL A 164 8.31 -1.27 5.12
N GLU A 165 8.85 -0.08 5.31
CA GLU A 165 9.24 0.44 6.62
C GLU A 165 8.04 0.70 7.54
N ALA A 166 6.87 1.05 6.97
CA ALA A 166 5.66 1.30 7.75
C ALA A 166 5.05 0.01 8.35
N TYR A 167 5.29 -1.17 7.79
CA TYR A 167 4.62 -2.41 8.23
C TYR A 167 4.75 -2.67 9.73
N GLN A 168 5.94 -2.47 10.31
CA GLN A 168 6.16 -2.73 11.74
C GLN A 168 5.23 -1.87 12.60
N ALA A 169 5.13 -0.57 12.29
CA ALA A 169 4.24 0.36 12.99
C ALA A 169 2.77 0.03 12.75
N LEU A 170 2.39 -0.36 11.52
CA LEU A 170 1.01 -0.72 11.19
C LEU A 170 0.53 -1.96 11.95
N TYR A 171 1.40 -2.96 12.16
CA TYR A 171 1.10 -4.14 12.97
C TYR A 171 1.04 -3.81 14.46
N ASP A 172 1.98 -3.01 14.96
CA ASP A 172 2.01 -2.57 16.36
C ASP A 172 0.73 -1.82 16.75
N LEU A 173 0.28 -0.90 15.89
CA LEU A 173 -0.96 -0.14 16.06
C LEU A 173 -2.23 -0.94 15.71
N LYS A 174 -2.10 -2.22 15.32
CA LYS A 174 -3.21 -3.08 14.88
C LYS A 174 -4.09 -2.43 13.80
N LEU A 175 -3.47 -1.65 12.91
CA LEU A 175 -4.16 -0.99 11.79
C LEU A 175 -4.36 -1.95 10.61
N ILE A 176 -3.50 -2.97 10.49
CA ILE A 176 -3.59 -4.01 9.47
C ILE A 176 -3.66 -5.39 10.12
N ALA A 177 -4.47 -6.27 9.54
CA ALA A 177 -4.51 -7.68 9.92
C ALA A 177 -4.96 -8.55 8.73
N ARG A 178 -4.74 -9.86 8.84
CA ARG A 178 -5.38 -10.81 7.91
C ARG A 178 -6.88 -10.87 8.19
N SER A 179 -7.67 -11.17 7.16
CA SER A 179 -9.10 -11.41 7.34
C SER A 179 -9.33 -12.64 8.21
N THR A 180 -10.36 -12.59 9.05
CA THR A 180 -10.77 -13.73 9.86
C THR A 180 -11.28 -14.84 8.95
N THR A 181 -10.65 -16.01 9.04
CA THR A 181 -11.11 -17.18 8.28
C THR A 181 -12.39 -17.74 8.90
N ARG A 182 -13.45 -17.87 8.10
CA ARG A 182 -14.70 -18.48 8.54
C ARG A 182 -14.60 -19.99 8.43
N LYS A 183 -14.56 -20.69 9.58
CA LYS A 183 -14.48 -22.16 9.64
C LYS A 183 -15.79 -22.82 10.06
N ARG A 184 -16.70 -22.08 10.70
CA ARG A 184 -18.00 -22.59 11.15
C ARG A 184 -18.80 -23.21 10.00
N ARG A 185 -19.50 -24.30 10.28
CA ARG A 185 -20.47 -24.96 9.40
C ARG A 185 -21.85 -24.91 10.06
N LEU A 186 -22.88 -25.32 9.32
CA LEU A 186 -24.21 -25.48 9.90
C LEU A 186 -24.17 -26.60 10.94
N GLU A 187 -24.79 -26.35 12.08
CA GLU A 187 -24.79 -27.25 13.23
C GLU A 187 -26.23 -27.63 13.62
N GLY A 188 -26.44 -28.87 14.06
CA GLY A 188 -27.75 -29.36 14.51
C GLY A 188 -28.86 -29.16 13.47
N ASN A 189 -29.93 -28.48 13.88
CA ASN A 189 -31.11 -28.22 13.05
C ASN A 189 -31.07 -26.85 12.32
N GLU A 190 -29.91 -26.21 12.23
CA GLU A 190 -29.79 -24.93 11.51
C GLU A 190 -30.15 -25.05 10.03
N TYR A 191 -29.87 -26.19 9.40
CA TYR A 191 -30.25 -26.45 8.01
C TYR A 191 -31.77 -26.35 7.81
N ASP A 192 -32.55 -27.04 8.63
CA ASP A 192 -34.02 -27.05 8.54
C ASP A 192 -34.62 -25.68 8.89
N ARG A 193 -34.05 -25.01 9.90
CA ARG A 193 -34.46 -23.64 10.28
C ARG A 193 -34.24 -22.65 9.14
N LEU A 194 -33.10 -22.74 8.44
CA LEU A 194 -32.81 -21.90 7.28
C LEU A 194 -33.78 -22.20 6.13
N LEU A 195 -34.07 -23.47 5.86
CA LEU A 195 -35.04 -23.84 4.83
C LEU A 195 -36.44 -23.30 5.13
N ALA A 196 -36.91 -23.42 6.37
CA ALA A 196 -38.21 -22.88 6.79
C ALA A 196 -38.25 -21.35 6.66
N PHE A 197 -37.17 -20.66 7.05
CA PHE A 197 -37.03 -19.22 6.87
C PHE A 197 -37.07 -18.80 5.39
N PHE A 198 -36.35 -19.53 4.52
CA PHE A 198 -36.37 -19.27 3.07
C PHE A 198 -37.74 -19.53 2.46
N GLU A 199 -38.46 -20.55 2.90
CA GLU A 199 -39.84 -20.79 2.46
C GLU A 199 -40.77 -19.62 2.83
N GLN A 200 -40.66 -19.11 4.06
CA GLN A 200 -41.45 -17.95 4.48
C GLN A 200 -41.12 -16.70 3.64
N LYS A 201 -39.85 -16.50 3.29
CA LYS A 201 -39.42 -15.39 2.41
C LYS A 201 -39.97 -15.54 0.99
N GLU A 202 -39.96 -16.75 0.42
CA GLU A 202 -40.51 -17.02 -0.91
C GLU A 202 -42.02 -16.76 -0.99
N LYS A 203 -42.76 -16.95 0.11
CA LYS A 203 -44.22 -16.67 0.16
C LYS A 203 -44.56 -15.19 0.07
N HIS A 204 -43.59 -14.28 0.22
CA HIS A 204 -43.85 -12.85 0.13
C HIS A 204 -44.18 -12.44 -1.32
N ARG A 205 -45.31 -11.73 -1.53
CA ARG A 205 -45.85 -11.39 -2.87
C ARG A 205 -44.84 -10.76 -3.82
N SER A 206 -43.92 -9.94 -3.31
CA SER A 206 -42.90 -9.24 -4.11
C SER A 206 -41.61 -10.05 -4.32
N THR A 207 -41.53 -11.29 -3.86
CA THR A 207 -40.32 -12.11 -3.95
C THR A 207 -40.36 -13.01 -5.19
N VAL A 208 -39.42 -12.76 -6.10
CA VAL A 208 -39.20 -13.55 -7.32
C VAL A 208 -37.99 -14.49 -7.18
N ILE A 209 -37.21 -14.32 -6.12
CA ILE A 209 -35.95 -15.04 -5.90
C ILE A 209 -36.24 -16.42 -5.29
N PRO A 210 -35.82 -17.53 -5.92
CA PRO A 210 -36.03 -18.87 -5.40
C PRO A 210 -34.94 -19.24 -4.36
N TYR A 211 -35.04 -18.68 -3.16
CA TYR A 211 -34.07 -18.84 -2.07
C TYR A 211 -33.74 -20.29 -1.74
N ARG A 212 -34.74 -21.17 -1.62
CA ARG A 212 -34.55 -22.60 -1.30
C ARG A 212 -33.79 -23.32 -2.40
N ALA A 213 -34.12 -23.05 -3.66
CA ALA A 213 -33.42 -23.63 -4.79
C ALA A 213 -31.96 -23.20 -4.81
N ILE A 214 -31.69 -21.89 -4.71
CA ILE A 214 -30.32 -21.36 -4.68
C ILE A 214 -29.52 -21.96 -3.52
N PHE A 215 -30.11 -22.04 -2.32
CA PHE A 215 -29.46 -22.61 -1.15
C PHE A 215 -29.13 -24.10 -1.33
N LYS A 216 -30.10 -24.91 -1.77
CA LYS A 216 -29.91 -26.35 -2.02
C LYS A 216 -28.89 -26.60 -3.13
N THR A 217 -28.98 -25.88 -4.25
CA THR A 217 -28.02 -25.98 -5.36
C THR A 217 -26.62 -25.60 -4.91
N SER A 218 -26.47 -24.53 -4.12
CA SER A 218 -25.16 -24.12 -3.59
C SER A 218 -24.53 -25.20 -2.71
N LEU A 219 -25.33 -25.87 -1.87
CA LEU A 219 -24.85 -26.97 -1.02
C LEU A 219 -24.51 -28.23 -1.83
N ALA A 220 -25.34 -28.59 -2.81
CA ALA A 220 -25.16 -29.80 -3.61
C ALA A 220 -23.97 -29.70 -4.58
N THR A 221 -23.78 -28.54 -5.19
CA THR A 221 -22.76 -28.33 -6.24
C THR A 221 -21.45 -27.75 -5.70
N CYS A 222 -21.46 -27.20 -4.47
CA CYS A 222 -20.35 -26.44 -3.88
C CYS A 222 -19.86 -25.26 -4.74
N LEU A 223 -20.66 -24.80 -5.72
CA LEU A 223 -20.32 -23.69 -6.59
C LEU A 223 -20.34 -22.36 -5.83
N ARG A 224 -19.53 -21.40 -6.28
CA ARG A 224 -19.62 -20.02 -5.79
C ARG A 224 -20.97 -19.43 -6.15
N ILE A 225 -21.47 -18.51 -5.33
CA ILE A 225 -22.78 -17.89 -5.56
C ILE A 225 -22.92 -17.29 -6.97
N SER A 226 -21.86 -16.65 -7.50
CA SER A 226 -21.86 -16.11 -8.86
C SER A 226 -22.01 -17.18 -9.94
N GLU A 227 -21.45 -18.37 -9.71
CA GLU A 227 -21.56 -19.51 -10.62
C GLU A 227 -22.98 -20.08 -10.56
N VAL A 228 -23.57 -20.21 -9.37
CA VAL A 228 -24.96 -20.65 -9.18
C VAL A 228 -25.94 -19.68 -9.84
N THR A 229 -25.76 -18.37 -9.66
CA THR A 229 -26.67 -17.36 -10.22
C THR A 229 -26.50 -17.09 -11.71
N SER A 230 -25.38 -17.54 -12.29
CA SER A 230 -25.12 -17.45 -13.74
C SER A 230 -25.27 -18.80 -14.43
N ALA A 231 -25.77 -19.82 -13.71
CA ALA A 231 -26.10 -21.09 -14.32
C ALA A 231 -27.33 -20.91 -15.21
N TYR A 232 -27.17 -21.28 -16.47
CA TYR A 232 -28.27 -21.39 -17.42
C TYR A 232 -28.49 -22.87 -17.68
N PHE A 233 -29.75 -23.29 -17.68
CA PHE A 233 -30.10 -24.57 -18.29
C PHE A 233 -29.97 -24.37 -19.79
N GLY A 234 -28.82 -24.75 -20.36
CA GLY A 234 -28.79 -25.04 -21.78
C GLY A 234 -29.75 -26.19 -22.04
N GLU A 235 -30.50 -26.14 -23.14
CA GLU A 235 -31.21 -27.31 -23.64
C GLU A 235 -30.20 -28.46 -23.69
N SER A 236 -30.34 -29.37 -22.71
CA SER A 236 -29.55 -30.58 -22.62
C SER A 236 -30.54 -31.67 -22.98
N ASP A 237 -30.22 -32.41 -24.04
CA ASP A 237 -30.96 -33.57 -24.54
C ASP A 237 -31.48 -34.50 -23.42
#